data_AF-A0A1Q7IL89-F1
#
_entry.id   AF-A0A1Q7IL89-F1
#
_cell.length_a   1.000
_cell.length_b   1.000
_cell.length_c   1.000
_cell.angle_alpha   90.00
_cell.angle_beta   90.00
_cell.angle_gamma   90.00
#
_symmetry.space_group_name_H-M   'P 1'
#
loop_
_entity.id
_entity.type
_entity.pdbx_description
1 polymer ?
#
loop_
_entity_poly.entity_id
_entity_poly.type
_entity_poly.pdbx_seq_one_letter_code
_entity_poly.pdbx_strand_id
1 'polypeptide(L)' 'MSAQPEPTFEQLLASLEQTIGRLADGTAPLDELVAAHERGARLLSEAEKRLESLRAKAEALSAQLR' A
#
# COMPACT_ATOMS: atom_id res chain seq x y z
N MET A 1 -26.12 -1.10 2.36
CA MET A 1 -24.70 -1.24 2.71
C MET A 1 -23.94 -0.17 1.94
N SER A 2 -23.39 0.83 2.62
CA SER A 2 -22.61 1.90 1.99
C SER A 2 -21.25 1.35 1.58
N ALA A 3 -20.96 1.33 0.27
CA ALA A 3 -19.63 1.02 -0.22
C ALA A 3 -18.68 2.13 0.26
N GLN A 4 -17.73 1.79 1.12
CA GLN A 4 -16.63 2.70 1.42
C GLN A 4 -15.78 2.84 0.15
N PRO A 5 -15.41 4.06 -0.26
CA PRO A 5 -14.53 4.25 -1.40
C PRO A 5 -13.20 3.54 -1.14
N GLU A 6 -12.69 2.83 -2.15
CA GLU A 6 -11.34 2.27 -2.08
C GLU A 6 -10.34 3.39 -1.77
N PRO A 7 -9.34 3.15 -0.90
CA PRO A 7 -8.32 4.14 -0.60
C PRO A 7 -7.62 4.58 -1.89
N THR A 8 -7.07 5.79 -1.92
CA THR A 8 -6.16 6.26 -2.98
C THR A 8 -4.77 5.63 -2.82
N PHE A 9 -3.92 5.75 -3.83
CA PHE A 9 -2.55 5.22 -3.75
C PHE A 9 -1.73 5.95 -2.67
N GLU A 10 -1.95 7.25 -2.55
CA GLU A 10 -1.35 8.13 -1.54
C GLU A 10 -1.80 7.75 -0.13
N GLN A 11 -3.07 7.41 0.06
CA GLN A 11 -3.57 6.90 1.35
C GLN A 11 -2.98 5.53 1.72
N LEU A 12 -2.78 4.66 0.72
CA LEU A 12 -2.10 3.37 0.88
C LEU A 12 -0.65 3.56 1.34
N LEU A 13 0.09 4.45 0.67
CA LEU A 13 1.47 4.79 1.03
C LEU A 13 1.55 5.39 2.45
N ALA A 14 0.68 6.34 2.77
CA ALA A 14 0.64 6.93 4.11
C ALA A 14 0.37 5.88 5.21
N SER A 15 -0.50 4.91 4.94
CA SER A 15 -0.77 3.80 5.86
C SER A 15 0.45 2.88 6.03
N LEU A 16 1.19 2.65 4.94
CA LEU A 16 2.41 1.85 4.97
C LEU A 16 3.51 2.57 5.76
N GLU A 17 3.71 3.87 5.54
CA GLU A 17 4.68 4.69 6.26
C GLU A 17 4.39 4.71 7.78
N GLN A 18 3.13 4.88 8.18
CA GLN A 18 2.73 4.81 9.58
C GLN A 18 3.04 3.43 10.19
N THR A 19 2.81 2.37 9.43
CA THR A 19 3.08 1.00 9.88
C THR A 19 4.57 0.75 10.05
N ILE A 20 5.39 1.21 9.09
CA ILE A 20 6.86 1.15 9.16
C ILE A 20 7.37 1.98 10.35
N GLY A 21 6.81 3.18 10.59
CA GLY A 21 7.17 4.01 11.73
C GLY A 21 6.98 3.30 13.07
N ARG A 22 5.85 2.59 13.24
CA ARG A 22 5.59 1.81 14.46
C ARG A 22 6.52 0.61 14.62
N LEU A 23 6.91 -0.03 13.51
CA LEU A 23 7.92 -1.09 13.52
C LEU A 23 9.31 -0.57 13.88
N ALA A 24 9.69 0.60 13.34
CA ALA A 24 10.99 1.22 13.55
C ALA A 24 11.16 1.77 14.97
N ASP A 25 10.07 2.23 15.59
CA ASP A 25 10.06 2.68 16.98
C ASP A 25 10.41 1.55 17.96
N GLY A 26 9.93 0.32 17.68
CA GLY A 26 10.36 -0.89 18.39
C GLY A 26 10.00 -0.95 19.88
N THR A 27 9.25 0.02 20.41
CA THR A 27 8.86 0.05 21.84
C THR A 27 7.59 -0.74 22.13
N ALA A 28 6.85 -1.15 21.10
CA ALA A 28 5.62 -1.91 21.23
C ALA A 28 5.88 -3.38 21.63
N PRO A 29 4.91 -4.06 22.27
CA PRO A 29 4.97 -5.50 22.52
C PRO A 29 5.19 -6.32 21.24
N LEU A 30 5.84 -7.47 21.37
CA LEU A 30 6.16 -8.35 20.23
C LEU A 30 4.91 -8.69 19.38
N ASP A 31 3.78 -8.99 20.00
CA ASP A 31 2.54 -9.31 19.28
C ASP A 31 2.04 -8.14 18.42
N GLU A 32 2.21 -6.90 18.91
CA GLU A 32 1.87 -5.70 18.15
C GLU A 32 2.84 -5.44 17.00
N LEU A 33 4.13 -5.71 17.22
CA LEU A 33 5.16 -5.61 16.17
C LEU A 33 4.92 -6.65 15.07
N VAL A 34 4.55 -7.89 15.43
CA VAL A 34 4.18 -8.93 14.46
C VAL A 34 2.95 -8.50 13.67
N ALA A 35 1.90 -8.02 14.34
CA ALA A 35 0.69 -7.53 13.67
C ALA A 35 0.97 -6.33 12.74
N ALA A 36 1.86 -5.42 13.15
CA ALA A 36 2.30 -4.30 12.32
C ALA A 36 3.08 -4.80 11.10
N HIS A 37 3.96 -5.78 11.25
CA HIS A 37 4.71 -6.37 10.14
C HIS A 37 3.78 -7.02 9.11
N GLU A 38 2.83 -7.84 9.56
CA GLU A 38 1.83 -8.44 8.68
C GLU A 38 0.99 -7.41 7.94
N ARG A 39 0.58 -6.33 8.63
CA ARG A 39 -0.13 -5.21 8.01
C ARG A 39 0.75 -4.52 6.96
N GLY A 40 2.02 -4.26 7.27
CA GLY A 40 2.97 -3.64 6.36
C GLY A 40 3.16 -4.46 5.09
N ALA A 41 3.32 -5.78 5.22
CA ALA A 41 3.45 -6.69 4.08
C ALA A 41 2.21 -6.66 3.16
N ARG A 42 1.00 -6.61 3.75
CA ARG A 42 -0.26 -6.50 2.98
C ARG A 42 -0.36 -5.17 2.23
N LEU A 43 -0.07 -4.06 2.92
CA LEU A 43 -0.11 -2.72 2.34
C LEU A 43 0.91 -2.56 1.20
N LEU A 44 2.11 -3.11 1.38
CA LEU A 44 3.14 -3.14 0.33
C LEU A 44 2.66 -3.90 -0.91
N SER A 45 2.14 -5.12 -0.73
CA SER A 45 1.62 -5.92 -1.84
C SER A 45 0.49 -5.22 -2.60
N GLU A 46 -0.38 -4.50 -1.88
CA GLU A 46 -1.46 -3.73 -2.50
C GLU A 46 -0.94 -2.51 -3.28
N ALA A 47 0.03 -1.79 -2.72
CA ALA A 47 0.68 -0.68 -3.40
C ALA A 47 1.39 -1.15 -4.69
N GLU A 48 2.12 -2.26 -4.64
CA GLU A 48 2.79 -2.85 -5.82
C GLU A 48 1.80 -3.21 -6.92
N LYS A 49 0.71 -3.91 -6.58
CA LYS A 49 -0.35 -4.27 -7.55
C LYS A 49 -0.96 -3.05 -8.22
N ARG A 50 -1.18 -1.98 -7.44
CA ARG A 50 -1.78 -0.75 -7.96
C ARG A 50 -0.81 0.01 -8.86
N LEU A 51 0.45 0.09 -8.46
CA LEU A 51 1.50 0.68 -9.28
C LEU A 51 1.63 -0.07 -10.62
N GLU A 52 1.63 -1.39 -10.59
CA GLU A 52 1.70 -2.22 -11.80
C GLU A 52 0.50 -1.98 -12.72
N SER A 53 -0.72 -1.91 -12.15
CA SER A 53 -1.93 -1.59 -12.92
C SER A 53 -1.85 -0.20 -13.58
N LEU A 54 -1.33 0.80 -12.87
CA LEU A 54 -1.16 2.15 -13.41
C LEU A 54 -0.10 2.19 -14.51
N ARG A 55 1.01 1.47 -14.34
CA ARG A 55 2.07 1.33 -15.36
C ARG A 55 1.53 0.68 -16.63
N ALA A 56 0.84 -0.46 -16.51
CA ALA A 56 0.24 -1.14 -17.65
C ALA A 56 -0.75 -0.24 -18.42
N LYS A 57 -1.56 0.57 -17.72
CA LYS A 57 -2.45 1.55 -18.35
C LYS A 57 -1.69 2.63 -19.10
N ALA A 58 -0.62 3.17 -18.50
CA ALA A 58 0.21 4.20 -19.13
C ALA A 58 0.93 3.67 -20.38
N GLU A 59 1.43 2.44 -20.34
CA GLU A 59 2.04 1.77 -21.49
C GLU A 59 1.04 1.53 -22.61
N ALA A 60 -0.15 1.03 -22.29
CA ALA A 60 -1.21 0.82 -23.27
C ALA A 60 -1.62 2.12 -23.96
N LEU A 61 -1.77 3.22 -23.19
CA LEU A 61 -2.07 4.53 -23.74
C LEU A 61 -0.94 5.05 -24.64
N SER A 62 0.31 4.87 -24.20
CA SER A 62 1.49 5.27 -24.99
C SER A 62 1.61 4.49 -26.30
N ALA A 63 1.20 3.22 -26.32
CA ALA A 63 1.16 2.40 -27.52
C ALA A 63 0.05 2.80 -28.49
N GLN A 64 -1.11 3.24 -27.99
CA GLN A 64 -2.22 3.73 -28.83
C GLN A 64 -1.94 5.08 -29.52
N LEU A 65 -1.01 5.86 -28.97
CA LEU A 65 -0.61 7.17 -29.50
C LEU A 65 0.58 7.09 -30.49
N ARG A 66 1.11 5.88 -30.74
CA ARG A 66 2.14 5.61 -31.74
C ARG A 66 1.50 5.12 -33.03
#